data_AF-A0A7J8SVZ8-F1
#
_entry.id   AF-A0A7J8SVZ8-F1
#
_cell.length_a   1.000
_cell.length_b   1.000
_cell.length_c   1.000
_cell.angle_alpha   90.00
_cell.angle_beta   90.00
_cell.angle_gamma   90.00
#
_symmetry.space_group_name_H-M   'P 1'
#
loop_
_entity.id
_entity.type
_entity.pdbx_description
1 polymer ?
#
loop_
_entity_poly.entity_id
_entity_poly.type
_entity_poly.pdbx_seq_one_letter_code
_entity_poly.pdbx_strand_id
1 'polypeptide(L)'
;MDAKSGEILWSIADPSNSRVSGPVTIANGVLFASSTDKQGPVYAIDAKNGRILWSYETGATVYGGMSVSNGCIYVGNGYKVNIGTFISTYTAGTSLFAFCLT
;
A
#
# COMPACT_ATOMS: atom_id res chain seq x y z
N MET A 1 13.91 -10.58 -0.13
CA MET A 1 15.33 -10.96 0.09
C MET A 1 15.34 -12.38 0.62
N ASP A 2 16.26 -13.23 0.17
CA ASP A 2 16.50 -14.52 0.81
C ASP A 2 17.14 -14.30 2.18
N ALA A 3 16.56 -14.89 3.23
CA ALA A 3 16.97 -14.63 4.60
C ALA A 3 18.35 -15.22 4.96
N LYS A 4 18.87 -16.16 4.17
CA LYS A 4 20.16 -16.82 4.41
C LYS A 4 21.28 -16.16 3.62
N SER A 5 21.05 -15.85 2.35
CA SER A 5 22.06 -15.29 1.44
C SER A 5 22.06 -13.77 1.39
N GLY A 6 20.97 -13.11 1.77
CA GLY A 6 20.80 -11.67 1.59
C GLY A 6 20.51 -11.26 0.14
N GLU A 7 20.29 -12.22 -0.75
CA GLU A 7 20.00 -11.94 -2.17
C GLU A 7 18.61 -11.31 -2.35
N ILE A 8 18.52 -10.27 -3.18
CA ILE A 8 17.23 -9.64 -3.52
C ILE A 8 16.48 -10.56 -4.51
N LEU A 9 15.41 -11.20 -4.03
CA LEU A 9 14.55 -12.05 -4.87
C LEU A 9 13.84 -11.28 -6.00
N TRP A 10 13.31 -10.10 -5.67
CA TRP A 10 12.70 -9.16 -6.60
C TRP A 10 12.59 -7.78 -5.94
N SER A 11 12.43 -6.76 -6.77
CA SER A 11 12.13 -5.38 -6.37
C SER A 11 11.24 -4.76 -7.44
N ILE A 12 10.26 -3.96 -7.02
CA ILE A 12 9.42 -3.16 -7.92
C ILE A 12 9.46 -1.71 -7.45
N ALA A 13 9.54 -0.79 -8.41
CA ALA A 13 9.29 0.62 -8.12
C ALA A 13 7.80 0.83 -7.89
N ASP A 14 7.44 1.84 -7.09
CA ASP A 14 6.07 2.31 -7.01
C ASP A 14 5.60 2.77 -8.41
N PRO A 15 4.56 2.15 -9.00
CA PRO A 15 4.05 2.53 -10.32
C PRO A 15 3.63 3.99 -10.43
N SER A 16 3.24 4.60 -9.30
CA SER A 16 2.87 6.02 -9.24
C SER A 16 4.08 6.96 -9.13
N ASN A 17 5.31 6.42 -9.13
CA ASN A 17 6.55 7.17 -9.00
C ASN A 17 6.57 8.06 -7.74
N SER A 18 6.03 7.54 -6.64
CA SER A 18 5.96 8.20 -5.34
C SER A 18 6.70 7.37 -4.28
N ARG A 19 6.42 7.63 -3.00
CA ARG A 19 7.04 6.91 -1.88
C ARG A 19 6.09 5.88 -1.30
N VAL A 20 6.66 4.71 -1.00
CA VAL A 20 6.03 3.67 -0.19
C VAL A 20 6.52 3.84 1.24
N SER A 21 5.69 4.45 2.10
CA SER A 21 6.05 4.75 3.49
C SER A 21 5.41 3.82 4.51
N GLY A 22 4.24 3.27 4.18
CA GLY A 22 3.49 2.37 5.06
C GLY A 22 4.10 0.96 5.07
N PRO A 23 3.95 0.20 6.17
CA PRO A 23 4.33 -1.21 6.19
C PRO A 23 3.44 -2.02 5.24
N VAL A 24 4.02 -3.05 4.63
CA VAL A 24 3.30 -3.99 3.78
C VAL A 24 2.61 -5.08 4.60
N THR A 25 1.57 -5.70 4.04
CA THR A 25 0.89 -6.87 4.62
C THR A 25 0.93 -8.03 3.64
N ILE A 26 1.12 -9.27 4.10
CA ILE A 26 1.03 -10.46 3.25
C ILE A 26 -0.10 -11.36 3.74
N ALA A 27 -0.95 -11.80 2.83
CA ALA A 27 -1.96 -12.82 3.08
C ALA A 27 -2.12 -13.71 1.84
N ASN A 28 -2.18 -15.03 2.04
CA ASN A 28 -2.39 -16.02 0.97
C ASN A 28 -1.46 -15.85 -0.25
N GLY A 29 -0.18 -15.51 -0.01
CA GLY A 29 0.81 -15.32 -1.09
C GLY A 29 0.67 -13.99 -1.85
N VAL A 30 -0.23 -13.11 -1.43
CA VAL A 30 -0.40 -11.76 -1.97
C VAL A 30 0.14 -10.75 -0.97
N LEU A 31 1.08 -9.93 -1.43
CA LEU A 31 1.59 -8.76 -0.73
C LEU A 31 0.73 -7.54 -1.07
N PHE A 32 0.35 -6.80 -0.05
CA PHE A 32 -0.40 -5.56 -0.14
C PHE A 32 0.46 -4.40 0.30
N ALA A 33 0.53 -3.38 -0.53
CA ALA A 33 1.28 -2.16 -0.30
C ALA A 33 0.48 -0.95 -0.75
N SER A 34 0.79 0.21 -0.17
CA SER A 34 0.16 1.48 -0.53
C SER A 34 1.20 2.56 -0.79
N SER A 35 0.81 3.55 -1.58
CA SER A 35 1.66 4.70 -1.90
C SER A 35 1.20 5.97 -1.20
N THR A 36 2.18 6.84 -0.93
CA THR A 36 1.93 8.21 -0.51
C THR A 36 1.64 9.17 -1.66
N ASP A 37 1.49 8.67 -2.88
CA ASP A 37 0.95 9.44 -4.00
C ASP A 37 -0.40 10.10 -3.63
N LYS A 38 -0.73 11.18 -4.35
CA LYS A 38 -1.94 11.98 -4.14
C LYS A 38 -3.22 11.17 -4.34
N GLN A 39 -3.21 10.15 -5.19
CA GLN A 39 -4.36 9.29 -5.45
C GLN A 39 -4.40 8.12 -4.44
N GLY A 40 -3.34 7.94 -3.65
CA GLY A 40 -3.17 6.86 -2.68
C GLY A 40 -3.50 5.49 -3.25
N PRO A 41 -2.82 5.06 -4.32
CA PRO A 41 -3.02 3.74 -4.87
C PRO A 41 -2.61 2.67 -3.86
N VAL A 42 -3.42 1.63 -3.83
CA VAL A 42 -3.18 0.37 -3.14
C VAL A 42 -2.89 -0.68 -4.19
N TYR A 43 -1.90 -1.51 -3.96
CA TYR A 43 -1.46 -2.57 -4.86
C TYR A 43 -1.56 -3.92 -4.18
N ALA A 44 -2.12 -4.89 -4.88
CA ALA A 44 -1.94 -6.31 -4.58
C ALA A 44 -0.89 -6.88 -5.52
N ILE A 45 0.09 -7.56 -4.95
CA ILE A 45 1.32 -7.98 -5.60
C ILE A 45 1.51 -9.46 -5.32
N ASP A 46 1.83 -10.24 -6.33
CA ASP A 46 2.26 -11.63 -6.16
C ASP A 46 3.58 -11.64 -5.38
N ALA A 47 3.57 -12.18 -4.17
CA ALA A 47 4.73 -12.12 -3.27
C ALA A 47 5.92 -12.95 -3.77
N LYS A 48 5.71 -13.86 -4.73
CA LYS A 48 6.78 -14.71 -5.28
C LYS A 48 7.61 -13.99 -6.33
N ASN A 49 6.98 -13.14 -7.15
CA ASN A 49 7.61 -12.58 -8.34
C ASN A 49 7.48 -11.05 -8.48
N GLY A 50 6.75 -10.38 -7.59
CA GLY A 50 6.57 -8.92 -7.63
C GLY A 50 5.55 -8.44 -8.67
N ARG A 51 4.85 -9.33 -9.39
CA ARG A 51 3.84 -8.93 -10.38
C ARG A 51 2.63 -8.33 -9.70
N ILE A 52 2.23 -7.14 -10.13
CA ILE A 52 0.98 -6.51 -9.68
C ILE A 52 -0.21 -7.32 -10.20
N LEU A 53 -1.04 -7.77 -9.28
CA LEU A 53 -2.28 -8.51 -9.54
C LEU A 53 -3.43 -7.55 -9.80
N TRP A 54 -3.54 -6.50 -8.99
CA TRP A 54 -4.49 -5.41 -9.16
C TRP A 54 -4.03 -4.15 -8.43
N SER A 55 -4.62 -3.02 -8.79
CA SER A 55 -4.48 -1.74 -8.09
C SER A 55 -5.82 -1.07 -7.88
N TYR A 56 -5.92 -0.22 -6.86
CA TYR A 56 -7.08 0.61 -6.59
C TYR A 56 -6.65 1.98 -6.07
N GLU A 57 -7.16 3.06 -6.68
CA GLU A 57 -6.93 4.43 -6.22
C GLU A 57 -7.93 4.78 -5.12
N THR A 58 -7.45 5.00 -3.90
CA THR A 58 -8.32 5.35 -2.77
C THR A 58 -8.80 6.81 -2.81
N GLY A 59 -8.22 7.63 -3.71
CA GLY A 59 -8.56 9.02 -3.92
C GLY A 59 -7.85 10.00 -2.97
N ALA A 60 -7.05 9.51 -2.03
CA ALA A 60 -6.25 10.32 -1.13
C ALA A 60 -5.04 9.57 -0.59
N THR A 61 -3.99 10.29 -0.21
CA THR A 61 -2.72 9.73 0.25
C THR A 61 -2.89 8.67 1.35
N VAL A 62 -2.27 7.50 1.14
CA VAL A 62 -2.21 6.41 2.10
C VAL A 62 -0.83 6.35 2.71
N TYR A 63 -0.71 6.82 3.95
CA TYR A 63 0.54 6.78 4.71
C TYR A 63 0.64 5.58 5.67
N GLY A 64 -0.52 5.08 6.12
CA GLY A 64 -0.61 3.99 7.08
C GLY A 64 -0.36 2.61 6.47
N GLY A 65 -0.25 1.63 7.35
CA GLY A 65 -0.22 0.22 6.97
C GLY A 65 -1.60 -0.34 6.65
N MET A 66 -1.61 -1.60 6.22
CA MET A 66 -2.81 -2.37 5.96
C MET A 66 -2.95 -3.44 7.04
N SER A 67 -4.18 -3.91 7.30
CA SER A 67 -4.42 -5.02 8.22
C SER A 67 -5.26 -6.09 7.54
N VAL A 68 -5.08 -7.34 7.94
CA VAL A 68 -5.83 -8.48 7.40
C VAL A 68 -6.66 -9.13 8.51
N SER A 69 -7.94 -9.38 8.23
CA SER A 69 -8.80 -10.17 9.12
C SER A 69 -10.01 -10.70 8.35
N ASN A 70 -10.44 -11.93 8.66
CA ASN A 70 -11.63 -12.57 8.10
C ASN A 70 -11.71 -12.51 6.56
N GLY A 71 -10.59 -12.79 5.87
CA GLY A 71 -10.55 -12.79 4.40
C GLY A 71 -10.60 -11.39 3.75
N CYS A 72 -10.50 -10.32 4.55
CA CYS A 72 -10.48 -8.95 4.08
C CYS A 72 -9.18 -8.24 4.44
N ILE A 73 -8.79 -7.29 3.60
CA ILE A 73 -7.75 -6.32 3.85
C ILE A 73 -8.39 -4.97 4.12
N TYR A 74 -7.97 -4.31 5.21
CA TYR A 74 -8.47 -3.01 5.64
C TYR A 74 -7.37 -1.96 5.52
N VAL A 75 -7.72 -0.81 4.97
CA VAL A 75 -6.81 0.32 4.78
C VAL A 75 -7.57 1.62 4.95
N GLY A 76 -6.92 2.62 5.54
CA GLY A 76 -7.47 3.95 5.70
C GLY A 76 -6.67 4.98 4.91
N ASN A 77 -7.37 5.90 4.25
CA ASN A 77 -6.80 7.18 3.89
C ASN A 77 -7.39 8.26 4.80
N GLY A 78 -6.62 9.30 5.06
CA GLY A 78 -7.02 10.33 6.02
C GLY A 78 -6.08 10.55 7.19
N TYR A 79 -4.80 10.31 6.95
CA TYR A 79 -3.77 11.06 7.65
C TYR A 79 -4.04 12.57 7.48
N LYS A 80 -4.60 13.20 8.51
CA LYS A 80 -4.67 14.66 8.67
C LYS A 80 -4.49 14.97 10.16
N VAL A 81 -3.81 16.03 10.56
CA VAL A 81 -3.95 17.36 9.93
C VAL A 81 -2.67 18.18 9.84
N ASN A 82 -1.59 17.86 10.58
CA ASN A 82 -0.41 18.75 10.64
C ASN A 82 0.69 18.44 9.61
N ILE A 83 0.87 17.21 9.14
CA ILE A 83 1.99 16.89 8.22
C ILE A 83 1.61 17.23 6.76
N GLY A 84 0.38 16.94 6.34
CA GLY A 84 -0.11 17.29 5.00
C GLY A 84 -0.24 18.80 4.76
N THR A 85 -0.30 19.62 5.81
CA THR A 85 -0.27 21.08 5.69
C THR A 85 1.14 21.64 5.44
N PHE A 86 2.19 20.92 5.82
CA PHE A 86 3.59 21.28 5.48
C PHE A 86 4.08 20.58 4.22
N ILE A 87 3.46 19.46 3.82
CA ILE A 87 3.80 18.68 2.64
C ILE A 87 2.69 18.84 1.59
N SER A 88 2.85 19.84 0.71
CA SER A 88 1.90 20.18 -0.36
C SER A 88 1.62 19.05 -1.36
N THR A 89 2.39 17.96 -1.31
CA THR A 89 2.23 16.80 -2.18
C THR A 89 1.23 15.77 -1.66
N TYR A 90 0.69 15.89 -0.44
CA TYR A 90 -0.25 14.90 0.13
C TYR A 90 -1.71 15.33 -0.04
N THR A 91 -2.57 14.38 -0.41
CA THR A 91 -4.02 14.57 -0.52
C THR A 91 -4.70 14.07 0.74
N ALA A 92 -5.59 14.90 1.29
CA ALA A 92 -6.37 14.56 2.47
C ALA A 92 -7.48 13.54 2.17
N GLY A 93 -7.64 12.56 3.05
CA GLY A 93 -8.78 11.62 3.04
C GLY A 93 -9.49 11.58 4.38
N THR A 94 -10.58 10.82 4.46
CA THR A 94 -11.28 10.50 5.72
C THR A 94 -11.95 9.11 5.64
N SER A 95 -11.47 8.25 4.75
CA SER A 95 -12.18 7.03 4.34
C SER A 95 -11.44 5.78 4.78
N LEU A 96 -12.21 4.78 5.21
CA LEU A 96 -11.75 3.41 5.43
C LEU A 96 -12.27 2.54 4.29
N PHE A 97 -11.43 1.62 3.83
CA PHE A 97 -11.71 0.68 2.75
C PHE A 97 -11.53 -0.74 3.27
N ALA A 98 -12.35 -1.65 2.76
CA ALA A 98 -12.22 -3.08 2.96
C ALA A 98 -12.25 -3.78 1.59
N PHE A 99 -11.24 -4.61 1.32
CA PHE A 99 -11.14 -5.44 0.12
C PHE A 99 -11.21 -6.90 0.56
N CYS A 100 -12.33 -7.56 0.27
CA CYS A 100 -12.61 -8.92 0.74
C CYS A 100 -12.61 -9.92 -0.41
N LEU A 101 -12.20 -11.15 -0.11
CA LEU A 101 -12.53 -12.30 -0.94
C LEU A 101 -14.04 -12.54 -0.86
N THR A 102 -14.70 -12.67 -2.01
CA THR A 102 -16.10 -13.08 -2.11
C THR A 102 -16.25 -14.58 -1.93
#